data_AF-A0A7C3E3Z2-F1
#
_entry.id   AF-A0A7C3E3Z2-F1
#
_cell.length_a   1.000
_cell.length_b   1.000
_cell.length_c   1.000
_cell.angle_alpha   90.00
_cell.angle_beta   90.00
_cell.angle_gamma   90.00
#
_symmetry.space_group_name_H-M   'P 1'
#
loop_
_entity.id
_entity.type
_entity.pdbx_description
1 polymer ?
#
loop_
_entity_poly.entity_id
_entity_poly.type
_entity_poly.pdbx_seq_one_letter_code
_entity_poly.pdbx_strand_id
1 'polypeptide(L)'
;MGKIKDFFKHNNVERRSFLKLAGLSAAGIGLGLPFSPKKGSASIFPSNGQIKEHRNIWKIDANGNRYFVPRNIRTDKVNSEGKVIAKVDGWWRWYQVREFDNEFLQFWLAEKNWYYDQLIAFFTGQSDTLQIPNGGHHHPMLATYGLNCSGRGDSDFHLNNTPKGFTILPKEDKIDYINQQIDQAYQSGDVPVAVFRKRRELYNQTSLWMKDRFATLELYSGHPINEQDDYGPYPWRETHTFANIIDNPMATLCYMSLYNTDGTQSWFGGLAGETPTFEFRGFCWLISYYNPNNSDYEKKIADYINQAHCKYHGGACDIATNIFLIVEEFNNTPGFEPYGRGRRIVPAFDYPPPLSGTVVSGINTKRMTASEKMELVKKLHIPV
;
A
#
# COMPACT_ATOMS: atom_id res chain seq x y z
N MET A 1 -32.70 14.53 -32.59
CA MET A 1 -31.41 13.79 -32.54
C MET A 1 -30.61 13.80 -33.86
N GLY A 2 -31.17 14.17 -35.03
CA GLY A 2 -30.43 14.19 -36.31
C GLY A 2 -29.33 15.25 -36.43
N LYS A 3 -29.59 16.49 -36.01
CA LYS A 3 -28.65 17.63 -36.22
C LYS A 3 -27.34 17.55 -35.42
N ILE A 4 -27.29 16.74 -34.36
CA ILE A 4 -26.07 16.55 -33.55
C ILE A 4 -25.14 15.53 -34.23
N LYS A 5 -25.70 14.50 -34.89
CA LYS A 5 -24.88 13.50 -35.62
C LYS A 5 -24.18 14.11 -36.83
N ASP A 6 -24.82 15.05 -37.53
CA ASP A 6 -24.24 15.67 -38.73
C ASP A 6 -23.07 16.62 -38.41
N PHE A 7 -23.12 17.27 -37.24
CA PHE A 7 -22.05 18.14 -36.75
C PHE A 7 -20.75 17.38 -36.44
N PHE A 8 -20.85 16.18 -35.86
CA PHE A 8 -19.67 15.34 -35.56
C PHE A 8 -19.10 14.67 -36.81
N LYS A 9 -19.92 14.44 -37.84
CA LYS A 9 -19.49 13.76 -39.07
C LYS A 9 -18.72 14.69 -40.03
N HIS A 10 -19.00 15.99 -40.02
CA HIS A 10 -18.33 16.96 -40.91
C HIS A 10 -17.02 17.54 -40.35
N ASN A 11 -16.80 17.50 -39.03
CA ASN A 11 -15.67 18.18 -38.39
C ASN A 11 -14.50 17.26 -38.02
N ASN A 12 -14.50 16.01 -38.48
CA ASN A 12 -13.42 15.03 -38.30
C ASN A 12 -12.84 14.98 -36.86
N VAL A 13 -13.73 15.03 -35.87
CA VAL A 13 -13.34 15.10 -34.46
C VAL A 13 -12.96 13.71 -33.97
N GLU A 14 -11.65 13.41 -33.93
CA GLU A 14 -11.15 12.16 -33.35
C GLU A 14 -11.54 11.99 -31.87
N ARG A 15 -11.68 10.73 -31.45
CA ARG A 15 -12.08 10.27 -30.09
C ARG A 15 -11.32 10.88 -28.90
N ARG A 16 -10.26 11.65 -29.13
CA ARG A 16 -9.50 12.36 -28.09
C ARG A 16 -10.11 13.70 -27.62
N SER A 17 -11.27 14.09 -28.15
CA SER A 17 -11.87 15.41 -27.84
C SER A 17 -12.88 15.41 -26.68
N PHE A 18 -13.28 14.25 -26.15
CA PHE A 18 -14.23 14.17 -25.03
C PHE A 18 -13.64 14.71 -23.71
N LEU A 19 -12.33 14.53 -23.49
CA LEU A 19 -11.61 15.09 -22.33
C LEU A 19 -11.44 16.61 -22.39
N LYS A 20 -11.46 17.22 -23.58
CA LYS A 20 -11.38 18.68 -23.73
C LYS A 20 -12.73 19.36 -23.47
N LEU A 21 -13.84 18.67 -23.70
CA LEU A 21 -15.20 19.16 -23.40
C LEU A 21 -15.57 19.07 -21.90
N ALA A 22 -14.97 18.14 -21.15
CA ALA A 22 -15.09 18.11 -19.69
C ALA A 22 -14.51 19.38 -19.02
N GLY A 23 -13.52 20.02 -19.64
CA GLY A 23 -12.96 21.30 -19.20
C GLY A 23 -13.91 22.49 -19.38
N LEU A 24 -14.86 22.42 -20.31
CA LEU A 24 -15.86 23.48 -20.52
C LEU A 24 -17.05 23.37 -19.56
N SER A 25 -17.38 22.16 -19.07
CA SER A 25 -18.31 21.99 -17.94
C SER A 25 -17.75 22.54 -16.62
N ALA A 26 -16.43 22.57 -16.44
CA ALA A 26 -15.81 23.21 -15.28
C ALA A 26 -15.91 24.76 -15.35
N ALA A 27 -15.90 25.35 -16.55
CA ALA A 27 -16.07 26.79 -16.74
C ALA A 27 -17.54 27.24 -16.52
N GLY A 28 -18.52 26.40 -16.86
CA GLY A 28 -19.95 26.70 -16.64
C GLY A 28 -20.40 26.67 -15.17
N ILE A 29 -19.70 25.91 -14.32
CA ILE A 29 -19.98 25.85 -12.86
C ILE A 29 -19.34 27.05 -12.12
N GLY A 30 -18.37 27.75 -12.74
CA GLY A 30 -17.64 28.87 -12.14
C GLY A 30 -18.32 30.24 -12.20
N LEU A 31 -19.50 30.39 -12.82
CA LEU A 31 -20.09 31.71 -13.09
C LEU A 31 -21.51 31.95 -12.54
N GLY A 32 -22.04 31.14 -11.63
CA GLY A 32 -23.46 31.30 -11.25
C GLY A 32 -23.93 30.90 -9.85
N LEU A 33 -23.06 30.43 -8.95
CA LEU A 33 -23.47 30.11 -7.58
C LEU A 33 -22.45 30.68 -6.57
N PRO A 34 -22.89 31.38 -5.52
CA PRO A 34 -22.01 31.93 -4.49
C PRO A 34 -21.59 30.82 -3.51
N PHE A 35 -21.23 29.64 -4.01
CA PHE A 35 -20.36 28.77 -3.24
C PHE A 35 -18.98 29.34 -3.45
N SER A 36 -18.54 30.19 -2.52
CA SER A 36 -17.12 30.53 -2.39
C SER A 36 -16.38 29.20 -2.45
N PRO A 37 -15.69 28.86 -3.56
CA PRO A 37 -14.87 27.68 -3.57
C PRO A 37 -13.82 28.04 -2.53
N LYS A 38 -13.95 27.48 -1.32
CA LYS A 38 -12.84 27.47 -0.39
C LYS A 38 -11.69 26.99 -1.24
N LYS A 39 -10.72 27.88 -1.50
CA LYS A 39 -9.49 27.52 -2.18
C LYS A 39 -9.04 26.25 -1.49
N GLY A 40 -9.23 25.12 -2.17
CA GLY A 40 -8.71 23.83 -1.75
C GLY A 40 -7.23 23.90 -2.01
N SER A 41 -6.55 24.79 -1.28
CA SER A 41 -5.12 24.63 -1.10
C SER A 41 -4.99 23.31 -0.39
N ALA A 42 -4.31 22.36 -1.02
CA ALA A 42 -3.74 21.17 -0.37
C ALA A 42 -2.62 21.58 0.63
N SER A 43 -2.84 22.70 1.29
CA SER A 43 -1.96 23.31 2.24
C SER A 43 -2.76 23.28 3.55
N ILE A 44 -2.18 22.65 4.56
CA ILE A 44 -2.70 22.37 5.90
C ILE A 44 -2.86 23.69 6.71
N PHE A 45 -3.17 24.79 6.04
CA PHE A 45 -3.22 26.11 6.61
C PHE A 45 -4.68 26.53 6.74
N PRO A 46 -5.25 26.51 7.96
CA PRO A 46 -6.29 27.47 8.23
C PRO A 46 -5.67 28.87 8.03
N SER A 47 -6.49 29.83 7.59
CA SER A 47 -6.09 31.20 7.18
C SER A 47 -5.38 32.04 8.25
N ASN A 48 -5.15 31.46 9.44
CA ASN A 48 -4.55 32.02 10.63
C ASN A 48 -3.19 31.39 10.99
N GLY A 49 -2.59 30.56 10.12
CA GLY A 49 -1.22 30.07 10.30
C GLY A 49 -1.01 29.09 11.47
N GLN A 50 -2.08 28.69 12.17
CA GLN A 50 -2.01 27.67 13.20
C GLN A 50 -2.10 26.29 12.52
N ILE A 51 -0.98 25.59 12.47
CA ILE A 51 -0.89 24.19 12.10
C ILE A 51 -1.89 23.44 12.99
N LYS A 52 -2.90 22.78 12.42
CA LYS A 52 -3.66 21.77 13.17
C LYS A 52 -2.63 20.76 13.64
N GLU A 53 -2.43 20.65 14.95
CA GLU A 53 -1.47 19.71 15.51
C GLU A 53 -1.64 18.36 14.81
N HIS A 54 -0.57 17.90 14.15
CA HIS A 54 -0.51 16.54 13.61
C HIS A 54 -0.90 15.57 14.71
N ARG A 55 -1.46 14.41 14.34
CA ARG A 55 -1.83 13.39 15.34
C ARG A 55 -0.61 13.17 16.24
N ASN A 56 -0.77 13.28 17.56
CA ASN A 56 0.32 13.11 18.53
C ASN A 56 0.69 11.62 18.66
N ILE A 57 1.16 11.04 17.56
CA ILE A 57 1.57 9.64 17.41
C ILE A 57 3.09 9.49 17.51
N TRP A 58 3.82 10.55 17.16
CA TRP A 58 5.27 10.61 17.20
C TRP A 58 5.75 10.81 18.63
N LYS A 59 6.82 10.11 18.96
CA LYS A 59 7.52 10.13 20.24
C LYS A 59 9.01 10.29 19.98
N ILE A 60 9.76 10.64 21.02
CA ILE A 60 11.21 10.77 21.00
C ILE A 60 11.81 9.70 21.92
N ASP A 61 12.81 8.96 21.45
CA ASP A 61 13.54 7.97 22.26
C ASP A 61 14.63 8.66 23.12
N ALA A 62 15.41 7.87 23.87
CA ALA A 62 16.46 8.40 24.74
C ALA A 62 17.62 9.08 23.96
N ASN A 63 17.77 8.78 22.67
CA ASN A 63 18.83 9.30 21.80
C ASN A 63 18.36 10.48 20.94
N GLY A 64 17.11 10.93 21.10
CA GLY A 64 16.53 12.01 20.31
C GLY A 64 15.89 11.56 19.00
N ASN A 65 15.82 10.25 18.72
CA ASN A 65 15.23 9.73 17.49
C ASN A 65 13.70 9.75 17.57
N ARG A 66 13.05 10.08 16.45
CA ARG A 66 11.59 10.03 16.33
C ARG A 66 11.10 8.63 16.02
N TYR A 67 10.03 8.22 16.69
CA TYR A 67 9.36 6.96 16.43
C TYR A 67 7.86 7.07 16.66
N PHE A 68 7.09 6.08 16.19
CA PHE A 68 5.66 5.97 16.47
C PHE A 68 5.30 4.56 16.93
N VAL A 69 4.12 4.40 17.52
CA VAL A 69 3.58 3.10 17.94
C VAL A 69 2.12 3.01 17.49
N PRO A 70 1.79 2.18 16.48
CA PRO A 70 0.40 1.95 16.09
C PRO A 70 -0.40 1.39 17.26
N ARG A 71 -1.63 1.89 17.45
CA ARG A 71 -2.51 1.50 18.56
C ARG A 71 -3.76 0.76 18.10
N ASN A 72 -3.83 0.41 16.83
CA ASN A 72 -4.98 -0.16 16.15
C ASN A 72 -4.78 -1.61 15.72
N ILE A 73 -3.63 -2.22 16.02
CA ILE A 73 -3.34 -3.63 15.73
C ILE A 73 -2.53 -4.25 16.87
N ARG A 74 -2.76 -5.54 17.16
CA ARG A 74 -2.00 -6.35 18.12
C ARG A 74 -1.57 -7.65 17.45
N THR A 75 -0.26 -7.89 17.42
CA THR A 75 0.40 -8.94 16.62
C THR A 75 1.09 -10.01 17.46
N ASP A 76 0.98 -9.95 18.79
CA ASP A 76 1.58 -10.87 19.76
C ASP A 76 1.17 -12.34 19.56
N LYS A 77 0.04 -12.57 18.90
CA LYS A 77 -0.52 -13.91 18.64
C LYS A 77 -0.36 -14.40 17.21
N VAL A 78 0.30 -13.63 16.34
CA VAL A 78 0.41 -13.98 14.93
C VAL A 78 1.25 -15.24 14.76
N ASN A 79 2.44 -15.30 15.37
CA ASN A 79 3.34 -16.45 15.20
C ASN A 79 2.92 -17.68 16.02
N SER A 80 2.28 -17.48 17.19
CA SER A 80 1.92 -18.57 18.10
C SER A 80 0.55 -19.18 17.84
N GLU A 81 -0.44 -18.39 17.42
CA GLU A 81 -1.82 -18.84 17.20
C GLU A 81 -2.33 -18.59 15.77
N GLY A 82 -1.55 -17.92 14.91
CA GLY A 82 -2.01 -17.49 13.59
C GLY A 82 -3.11 -16.44 13.67
N LYS A 83 -3.14 -15.61 14.73
CA LYS A 83 -4.23 -14.65 14.97
C LYS A 83 -3.74 -13.24 15.15
N VAL A 84 -4.52 -12.28 14.67
CA VAL A 84 -4.30 -10.85 14.86
C VAL A 84 -5.55 -10.20 15.43
N ILE A 85 -5.37 -9.22 16.33
CA ILE A 85 -6.47 -8.33 16.73
C ILE A 85 -6.29 -6.99 16.02
N ALA A 86 -7.30 -6.54 15.29
CA ALA A 86 -7.26 -5.25 14.60
C ALA A 86 -8.48 -4.41 14.95
N LYS A 87 -8.29 -3.08 15.04
CA LYS A 87 -9.32 -2.08 15.26
C LYS A 87 -9.76 -1.53 13.91
N VAL A 88 -10.86 -2.06 13.40
CA VAL A 88 -11.43 -1.69 12.09
C VAL A 88 -12.67 -0.84 12.34
N ASP A 89 -12.72 0.35 11.74
CA ASP A 89 -13.82 1.30 11.89
C ASP A 89 -14.19 1.60 13.36
N GLY A 90 -13.18 1.61 14.23
CA GLY A 90 -13.34 1.85 15.66
C GLY A 90 -13.53 0.58 16.51
N TRP A 91 -13.72 -0.59 15.91
CA TRP A 91 -14.07 -1.84 16.60
C TRP A 91 -12.93 -2.86 16.60
N TRP A 92 -12.57 -3.35 17.79
CA TRP A 92 -11.60 -4.44 17.92
C TRP A 92 -12.22 -5.79 17.55
N ARG A 93 -11.55 -6.53 16.67
CA ARG A 93 -11.96 -7.87 16.23
C ARG A 93 -10.76 -8.78 16.08
N TRP A 94 -11.00 -10.07 16.28
CA TRP A 94 -10.04 -11.13 15.97
C TRP A 94 -10.13 -11.49 14.50
N TYR A 95 -8.98 -11.71 13.88
CA TYR A 95 -8.87 -12.25 12.55
C TYR A 95 -7.87 -13.38 12.51
N GLN A 96 -8.17 -14.38 11.69
CA GLN A 96 -7.27 -15.48 11.44
C GLN A 96 -6.34 -15.10 10.30
N VAL A 97 -5.04 -15.15 10.58
CA VAL A 97 -3.96 -15.01 9.60
C VAL A 97 -3.83 -16.32 8.83
N ARG A 98 -3.54 -16.21 7.53
CA ARG A 98 -3.65 -17.29 6.55
C ARG A 98 -2.44 -17.29 5.63
N GLU A 99 -2.00 -18.49 5.26
CA GLU A 99 -1.00 -18.64 4.23
C GLU A 99 -1.62 -18.43 2.84
N PHE A 100 -0.89 -17.78 1.95
CA PHE A 100 -1.19 -17.78 0.52
C PHE A 100 -0.94 -19.16 -0.09
N ASP A 101 -1.59 -19.47 -1.21
CA ASP A 101 -1.48 -20.77 -1.86
C ASP A 101 -0.12 -20.99 -2.58
N ASN A 102 0.06 -22.20 -3.11
CA ASN A 102 1.28 -22.51 -3.85
C ASN A 102 1.26 -21.94 -5.27
N GLU A 103 0.09 -21.59 -5.82
CA GLU A 103 -0.02 -21.03 -7.17
C GLU A 103 0.58 -19.61 -7.19
N PHE A 104 0.20 -18.77 -6.23
CA PHE A 104 0.81 -17.45 -6.04
C PHE A 104 2.30 -17.55 -5.80
N LEU A 105 2.76 -18.49 -4.95
CA LEU A 105 4.19 -18.65 -4.67
C LEU A 105 5.00 -18.99 -5.92
N GLN A 106 4.49 -19.92 -6.74
CA GLN A 106 5.14 -20.32 -7.99
C GLN A 106 5.22 -19.15 -8.97
N PHE A 107 4.11 -18.42 -9.15
CA PHE A 107 4.08 -17.19 -9.94
C PHE A 107 5.11 -16.17 -9.43
N TRP A 108 5.09 -15.87 -8.14
CA TRP A 108 5.95 -14.86 -7.53
C TRP A 108 7.42 -15.23 -7.68
N LEU A 109 7.80 -16.50 -7.45
CA LEU A 109 9.17 -16.98 -7.62
C LEU A 109 9.63 -16.97 -9.07
N ALA A 110 8.79 -17.40 -10.01
CA ALA A 110 9.13 -17.39 -11.43
C ALA A 110 9.43 -15.96 -11.91
N GLU A 111 8.55 -15.01 -11.62
CA GLU A 111 8.73 -13.60 -11.91
C GLU A 111 9.93 -12.99 -11.19
N LYS A 112 10.16 -13.33 -9.92
CA LYS A 112 11.30 -12.84 -9.14
C LYS A 112 12.63 -13.33 -9.69
N ASN A 113 12.71 -14.60 -10.05
CA ASN A 113 13.91 -15.22 -10.60
C ASN A 113 14.20 -14.65 -11.99
N TRP A 114 13.18 -14.53 -12.85
CA TRP A 114 13.31 -13.88 -14.15
C TRP A 114 13.82 -12.44 -14.00
N TYR A 115 13.26 -11.66 -13.07
CA TYR A 115 13.71 -10.30 -12.77
C TYR A 115 15.20 -10.24 -12.37
N TYR A 116 15.66 -11.17 -11.52
CA TYR A 116 17.09 -11.25 -11.18
C TYR A 116 17.96 -11.68 -12.36
N ASP A 117 17.49 -12.59 -13.20
CA ASP A 117 18.22 -13.04 -14.39
C ASP A 117 18.41 -11.87 -15.37
N GLN A 118 17.40 -11.01 -15.55
CA GLN A 118 17.51 -9.78 -16.35
C GLN A 118 18.50 -8.78 -15.75
N LEU A 119 18.47 -8.57 -14.43
CA LEU A 119 19.44 -7.70 -13.76
C LEU A 119 20.86 -8.23 -13.90
N ILE A 120 21.07 -9.53 -13.70
CA ILE A 120 22.40 -10.16 -13.86
C ILE A 120 22.88 -10.00 -15.31
N ALA A 121 22.03 -10.27 -16.30
CA ALA A 121 22.40 -10.11 -17.70
C ALA A 121 22.81 -8.66 -18.03
N PHE A 122 22.07 -7.67 -17.52
CA PHE A 122 22.40 -6.26 -17.68
C PHE A 122 23.75 -5.89 -17.03
N PHE A 123 23.94 -6.21 -15.75
CA PHE A 123 25.16 -5.84 -15.02
C PHE A 123 26.41 -6.63 -15.46
N THR A 124 26.24 -7.77 -16.14
CA THR A 124 27.35 -8.55 -16.72
C THR A 124 27.62 -8.23 -18.20
N GLY A 125 26.86 -7.31 -18.81
CA GLY A 125 27.01 -6.95 -20.22
C GLY A 125 26.50 -8.03 -21.20
N GLN A 126 25.70 -9.00 -20.73
CA GLN A 126 25.01 -9.97 -21.60
C GLN A 126 23.78 -9.35 -22.29
N SER A 127 23.28 -8.22 -21.78
CA SER A 127 22.21 -7.41 -22.38
C SER A 127 22.52 -5.93 -22.25
N ASP A 128 22.34 -5.17 -23.33
CA ASP A 128 22.55 -3.72 -23.36
C ASP A 128 21.33 -2.92 -22.87
N THR A 129 20.21 -3.59 -22.61
CA THR A 129 18.96 -2.92 -22.22
C THR A 129 18.37 -3.51 -20.95
N LEU A 130 18.05 -2.63 -20.01
CA LEU A 130 17.28 -2.97 -18.81
C LEU A 130 15.79 -2.95 -19.15
N GLN A 131 15.30 -3.95 -19.90
CA GLN A 131 13.87 -4.09 -20.24
C GLN A 131 13.09 -4.74 -19.09
N ILE A 132 13.22 -4.18 -17.89
CA ILE A 132 12.53 -4.68 -16.72
C ILE A 132 11.34 -3.76 -16.41
N PRO A 133 10.09 -4.22 -16.60
CA PRO A 133 8.92 -3.40 -16.35
C PRO A 133 8.71 -3.19 -14.85
N ASN A 134 8.34 -1.97 -14.47
CA ASN A 134 7.86 -1.67 -13.12
C ASN A 134 6.42 -2.20 -12.98
N GLY A 135 6.27 -3.35 -12.32
CA GLY A 135 4.97 -4.02 -12.12
C GLY A 135 5.14 -5.48 -11.69
N GLY A 136 4.08 -6.29 -11.77
CA GLY A 136 4.16 -7.73 -11.48
C GLY A 136 4.44 -8.04 -10.01
N HIS A 137 5.37 -8.97 -9.78
CA HIS A 137 5.76 -9.43 -8.43
C HIS A 137 6.40 -8.32 -7.58
N HIS A 138 6.99 -7.29 -8.21
CA HIS A 138 7.80 -6.29 -7.50
C HIS A 138 6.94 -5.19 -6.90
N HIS A 139 5.94 -4.70 -7.63
CA HIS A 139 5.16 -3.51 -7.27
C HIS A 139 3.64 -3.75 -7.29
N PRO A 140 3.09 -4.56 -6.37
CA PRO A 140 1.64 -4.62 -6.19
C PRO A 140 1.05 -3.27 -5.76
N MET A 141 -0.25 -3.11 -5.99
CA MET A 141 -1.02 -1.94 -5.61
C MET A 141 -1.58 -2.13 -4.19
N LEU A 142 -1.20 -1.27 -3.26
CA LEU A 142 -1.71 -1.26 -1.90
C LEU A 142 -2.84 -0.24 -1.78
N ALA A 143 -4.06 -0.74 -1.59
CA ALA A 143 -5.23 0.05 -1.28
C ALA A 143 -5.43 0.15 0.24
N THR A 144 -5.63 1.36 0.74
CA THR A 144 -5.86 1.68 2.15
C THR A 144 -6.99 2.70 2.27
N TYR A 145 -7.65 2.77 3.43
CA TYR A 145 -8.57 3.85 3.71
C TYR A 145 -8.46 4.29 5.17
N GLY A 146 -8.59 5.60 5.41
CA GLY A 146 -8.64 6.18 6.74
C GLY A 146 -10.07 6.40 7.23
N LEU A 147 -10.23 6.81 8.48
CA LEU A 147 -11.54 7.23 8.99
C LEU A 147 -11.88 8.64 8.45
N ASN A 148 -13.18 8.89 8.24
CA ASN A 148 -13.66 10.19 7.72
C ASN A 148 -13.22 11.39 8.57
N CYS A 149 -13.01 11.21 9.87
CA CYS A 149 -12.62 12.28 10.78
C CYS A 149 -11.11 12.51 10.86
N SER A 150 -10.31 11.66 10.22
CA SER A 150 -8.86 11.62 10.44
C SER A 150 -8.04 11.47 9.16
N GLY A 151 -8.62 11.54 7.95
CA GLY A 151 -7.84 11.48 6.69
C GLY A 151 -6.74 12.54 6.53
N ARG A 152 -6.20 12.70 5.32
CA ARG A 152 -5.13 13.68 4.99
C ARG A 152 -5.43 15.12 5.46
N GLY A 153 -6.69 15.42 5.74
CA GLY A 153 -7.14 16.66 6.40
C GLY A 153 -7.47 17.78 5.41
N ASP A 154 -7.11 17.59 4.15
CA ASP A 154 -7.30 18.47 3.00
C ASP A 154 -8.00 17.74 1.83
N SER A 155 -8.55 16.55 2.07
CA SER A 155 -9.28 15.73 1.10
C SER A 155 -10.48 15.07 1.79
N ASP A 156 -11.66 15.15 1.13
CA ASP A 156 -12.85 14.39 1.51
C ASP A 156 -12.77 12.92 1.05
N PHE A 157 -11.80 12.58 0.18
CA PHE A 157 -11.51 11.22 -0.21
C PHE A 157 -10.48 10.62 0.75
N HIS A 158 -10.91 9.62 1.50
CA HIS A 158 -10.09 8.88 2.47
C HIS A 158 -9.52 7.56 1.91
N LEU A 159 -9.92 7.19 0.69
CA LEU A 159 -9.37 6.07 -0.05
C LEU A 159 -8.01 6.46 -0.64
N ASN A 160 -7.06 5.56 -0.57
CA ASN A 160 -5.74 5.72 -1.15
C ASN A 160 -5.31 4.43 -1.86
N ASN A 161 -4.59 4.56 -2.96
CA ASN A 161 -3.98 3.42 -3.67
C ASN A 161 -2.56 3.80 -4.07
N THR A 162 -1.58 3.00 -3.68
CA THR A 162 -0.16 3.28 -3.93
C THR A 162 0.58 2.04 -4.41
N PRO A 163 1.38 2.13 -5.49
CA PRO A 163 2.32 1.06 -5.85
C PRO A 163 3.42 1.00 -4.78
N LYS A 164 3.76 -0.20 -4.33
CA LYS A 164 4.80 -0.41 -3.31
C LYS A 164 5.63 -1.65 -3.58
N GLY A 165 6.93 -1.56 -3.31
CA GLY A 165 7.88 -2.66 -3.44
C GLY A 165 7.66 -3.70 -2.34
N PHE A 166 6.96 -4.80 -2.63
CA PHE A 166 6.71 -5.87 -1.65
C PHE A 166 7.62 -7.09 -1.84
N THR A 167 7.95 -7.72 -0.71
CA THR A 167 8.67 -8.99 -0.67
C THR A 167 8.07 -9.95 0.35
N ILE A 168 8.26 -11.25 0.15
CA ILE A 168 8.02 -12.26 1.18
C ILE A 168 9.05 -12.14 2.30
N LEU A 169 8.67 -12.53 3.52
CA LEU A 169 9.52 -12.38 4.71
C LEU A 169 10.23 -13.67 5.10
N PRO A 170 11.47 -13.59 5.63
CA PRO A 170 12.12 -14.69 6.32
C PRO A 170 11.28 -15.20 7.50
N LYS A 171 11.36 -16.51 7.76
CA LYS A 171 10.97 -17.07 9.05
C LYS A 171 11.84 -16.49 10.17
N GLU A 172 11.26 -16.39 11.36
CA GLU A 172 11.91 -15.80 12.53
C GLU A 172 13.22 -16.52 12.88
N ASP A 173 13.26 -17.85 12.79
CA ASP A 173 14.45 -18.67 13.03
C ASP A 173 15.45 -18.68 11.85
N LYS A 174 15.15 -18.01 10.73
CA LYS A 174 15.98 -17.99 9.51
C LYS A 174 16.54 -16.62 9.18
N ILE A 175 16.05 -15.55 9.80
CA ILE A 175 16.41 -14.18 9.43
C ILE A 175 17.90 -13.87 9.64
N ASP A 176 18.49 -14.36 10.72
CA ASP A 176 19.92 -14.13 11.01
C ASP A 176 20.81 -14.81 9.96
N TYR A 177 20.47 -16.06 9.59
CA TYR A 177 21.13 -16.77 8.51
C TYR A 177 21.03 -16.02 7.17
N ILE A 178 19.83 -15.57 6.81
CA ILE A 178 19.61 -14.84 5.55
C ILE A 178 20.38 -13.53 5.53
N ASN A 179 20.34 -12.74 6.60
CA ASN A 179 21.09 -11.49 6.72
C ASN A 179 22.59 -11.74 6.53
N GLN A 180 23.14 -12.75 7.21
CA GLN A 180 24.55 -13.11 7.07
C GLN A 180 24.92 -13.49 5.62
N GLN A 181 24.08 -14.29 4.95
CA GLN A 181 24.33 -14.68 3.55
C GLN A 181 24.32 -13.49 2.59
N ILE A 182 23.40 -12.53 2.80
CA ILE A 182 23.32 -11.31 2.00
C ILE A 182 24.51 -10.39 2.27
N ASP A 183 24.94 -10.24 3.52
CA ASP A 183 26.10 -9.44 3.90
C ASP A 183 27.41 -9.95 3.30
N GLN A 184 27.60 -11.26 3.32
CA GLN A 184 28.74 -11.90 2.64
C GLN A 184 28.74 -11.61 1.14
N ALA A 185 27.56 -11.60 0.50
CA ALA A 185 27.46 -11.25 -0.92
C ALA A 185 27.83 -9.79 -1.18
N TYR A 186 27.45 -8.85 -0.31
CA TYR A 186 27.88 -7.44 -0.40
C TYR A 186 29.40 -7.26 -0.23
N GLN A 187 30.06 -8.15 0.52
CA GLN A 187 31.51 -8.10 0.76
C GLN A 187 32.34 -8.78 -0.34
N SER A 188 31.70 -9.45 -1.30
CA SER A 188 32.39 -10.26 -2.33
C SER A 188 33.08 -9.48 -3.45
N GLY A 189 32.86 -8.17 -3.55
CA GLY A 189 33.46 -7.29 -4.56
C GLY A 189 32.76 -7.24 -5.92
N ASP A 190 31.89 -8.21 -6.25
CA ASP A 190 31.07 -8.27 -7.48
C ASP A 190 29.63 -7.77 -7.24
N VAL A 191 29.50 -6.59 -6.63
CA VAL A 191 28.20 -5.97 -6.35
C VAL A 191 27.77 -5.14 -7.57
N PRO A 192 26.52 -5.26 -8.06
CA PRO A 192 25.37 -5.92 -7.44
C PRO A 192 25.13 -7.39 -7.83
N VAL A 193 25.90 -7.95 -8.76
CA VAL A 193 25.64 -9.27 -9.36
C VAL A 193 25.64 -10.40 -8.32
N ALA A 194 26.63 -10.43 -7.43
CA ALA A 194 26.72 -11.43 -6.36
C ALA A 194 25.50 -11.40 -5.43
N VAL A 195 24.99 -10.21 -5.12
CA VAL A 195 23.79 -10.03 -4.28
C VAL A 195 22.55 -10.58 -4.99
N PHE A 196 22.39 -10.31 -6.28
CA PHE A 196 21.27 -10.87 -7.06
C PHE A 196 21.31 -12.38 -7.16
N ARG A 197 22.48 -12.96 -7.44
CA ARG A 197 22.67 -14.41 -7.45
C ARG A 197 22.32 -15.02 -6.09
N LYS A 198 22.82 -14.44 -4.99
CA LYS A 198 22.53 -14.94 -3.64
C LYS A 198 21.07 -14.80 -3.26
N ARG A 199 20.42 -13.67 -3.57
CA ARG A 199 18.97 -13.50 -3.34
C ARG A 199 18.17 -14.54 -4.12
N ARG A 200 18.48 -14.73 -5.40
CA ARG A 200 17.85 -15.75 -6.25
C ARG A 200 18.01 -17.16 -5.66
N GLU A 201 19.22 -17.52 -5.22
CA GLU A 201 19.48 -18.80 -4.54
C GLU A 201 18.60 -18.99 -3.28
N LEU A 202 18.55 -17.97 -2.41
CA LEU A 202 17.78 -18.02 -1.17
C LEU A 202 16.27 -18.09 -1.43
N TYR A 203 15.74 -17.34 -2.41
CA TYR A 203 14.31 -17.39 -2.75
C TYR A 203 13.84 -18.77 -3.20
N ASN A 204 14.70 -19.51 -3.91
CA ASN A 204 14.40 -20.88 -4.32
C ASN A 204 14.40 -21.89 -3.16
N GLN A 205 14.90 -21.52 -1.99
CA GLN A 205 14.76 -22.30 -0.75
C GLN A 205 13.45 -21.92 -0.04
N THR A 206 12.32 -22.40 -0.56
CA THR A 206 10.97 -22.01 -0.10
C THR A 206 10.74 -22.23 1.40
N SER A 207 11.46 -23.16 2.02
CA SER A 207 11.40 -23.44 3.46
C SER A 207 11.88 -22.28 4.34
N LEU A 208 12.63 -21.31 3.79
CA LEU A 208 13.13 -20.15 4.52
C LEU A 208 12.10 -19.04 4.75
N TRP A 209 11.00 -19.05 3.99
CA TRP A 209 10.09 -17.92 3.88
C TRP A 209 8.75 -18.19 4.56
N MET A 210 8.15 -17.13 5.09
CA MET A 210 6.78 -17.14 5.59
C MET A 210 5.80 -17.02 4.43
N LYS A 211 4.67 -17.73 4.52
CA LYS A 211 3.60 -17.69 3.51
C LYS A 211 2.40 -16.85 3.92
N ASP A 212 2.44 -16.21 5.08
CA ASP A 212 1.28 -15.56 5.69
C ASP A 212 1.36 -14.03 5.72
N ARG A 213 2.44 -13.47 5.16
CA ARG A 213 2.70 -12.03 5.16
C ARG A 213 3.68 -11.59 4.09
N PHE A 214 3.59 -10.30 3.77
CA PHE A 214 4.53 -9.57 2.91
C PHE A 214 5.08 -8.37 3.66
N ALA A 215 6.17 -7.77 3.20
CA ALA A 215 6.60 -6.46 3.69
C ALA A 215 7.08 -5.50 2.61
N THR A 216 6.96 -4.22 2.92
CA THR A 216 7.44 -3.07 2.15
C THR A 216 7.98 -2.01 3.10
N LEU A 217 8.72 -1.04 2.57
CA LEU A 217 9.02 0.20 3.27
C LEU A 217 7.92 1.25 3.07
N GLU A 218 7.70 2.09 4.09
CA GLU A 218 7.00 3.37 3.94
C GLU A 218 8.00 4.46 3.55
N LEU A 219 8.57 4.31 2.35
CA LEU A 219 9.74 5.06 1.85
C LEU A 219 9.65 6.59 2.01
N TYR A 220 8.47 7.16 1.81
CA TYR A 220 8.26 8.61 1.88
C TYR A 220 7.68 9.07 3.22
N SER A 221 7.60 8.18 4.20
CA SER A 221 7.19 8.51 5.55
C SER A 221 8.43 8.62 6.44
N GLY A 222 8.53 9.72 7.14
CA GLY A 222 9.59 9.99 8.09
C GLY A 222 10.74 10.85 7.60
N HIS A 223 11.97 10.53 8.03
CA HIS A 223 13.17 11.31 7.72
C HIS A 223 13.49 11.32 6.21
N PRO A 224 14.14 12.37 5.68
CA PRO A 224 14.67 12.35 4.32
C PRO A 224 15.57 11.15 4.01
N ILE A 225 15.39 10.60 2.80
CA ILE A 225 16.08 9.40 2.34
C ILE A 225 17.54 9.74 2.03
N ASN A 226 17.77 10.91 1.42
CA ASN A 226 19.11 11.43 1.17
C ASN A 226 19.44 12.55 2.16
N GLU A 227 20.70 12.60 2.62
CA GLU A 227 21.18 13.70 3.49
C GLU A 227 21.04 15.09 2.85
N GLN A 228 20.96 15.14 1.52
CA GLN A 228 20.82 16.37 0.73
C GLN A 228 19.36 16.79 0.53
N ASP A 229 18.40 15.93 0.88
CA ASP A 229 16.98 16.24 0.76
C ASP A 229 16.58 17.21 1.88
N ASP A 230 16.67 18.50 1.59
CA ASP A 230 16.13 19.55 2.45
C ASP A 230 14.60 19.54 2.35
N TYR A 231 13.94 18.87 3.29
CA TYR A 231 12.49 18.94 3.44
C TYR A 231 12.00 20.25 4.08
N GLY A 232 12.87 21.25 4.20
CA GLY A 232 12.57 22.56 4.78
C GLY A 232 12.33 22.44 6.30
N PRO A 233 11.42 23.24 6.89
CA PRO A 233 11.17 23.21 8.33
C PRO A 233 10.47 21.93 8.83
N TYR A 234 10.24 20.94 7.94
CA TYR A 234 9.47 19.73 8.22
C TYR A 234 10.37 18.49 8.18
N PRO A 235 10.93 18.08 9.33
CA PRO A 235 11.90 16.98 9.35
C PRO A 235 11.27 15.60 9.11
N TRP A 236 9.94 15.47 9.17
CA TRP A 236 9.22 14.19 9.07
C TRP A 236 7.91 14.33 8.28
N ARG A 237 7.63 13.38 7.38
CA ARG A 237 6.39 13.35 6.56
C ARG A 237 5.49 12.17 6.90
N GLU A 238 4.19 12.40 6.80
CA GLU A 238 3.15 11.37 6.90
C GLU A 238 2.54 11.19 5.51
N THR A 239 2.82 10.08 4.84
CA THR A 239 2.15 9.77 3.57
C THR A 239 0.67 9.48 3.79
N HIS A 240 -0.14 9.57 2.74
CA HIS A 240 -1.56 9.18 2.82
C HIS A 240 -1.72 7.70 3.24
N THR A 241 -0.84 6.82 2.74
CA THR A 241 -0.81 5.40 3.14
C THR A 241 -0.55 5.26 4.64
N PHE A 242 0.49 5.92 5.15
CA PHE A 242 0.81 5.93 6.57
C PHE A 242 -0.35 6.46 7.42
N ALA A 243 -0.91 7.63 7.06
CA ALA A 243 -2.01 8.25 7.77
C ALA A 243 -3.24 7.34 7.85
N ASN A 244 -3.57 6.65 6.74
CA ASN A 244 -4.66 5.69 6.69
C ASN A 244 -4.39 4.49 7.59
N ILE A 245 -3.22 3.86 7.47
CA ILE A 245 -2.86 2.66 8.25
C ILE A 245 -2.85 2.95 9.75
N ILE A 246 -2.39 4.13 10.18
CA ILE A 246 -2.40 4.54 11.59
C ILE A 246 -3.83 4.63 12.16
N ASP A 247 -4.82 4.97 11.33
CA ASP A 247 -6.23 5.02 11.77
C ASP A 247 -6.92 3.67 11.66
N ASN A 248 -6.80 3.03 10.50
CA ASN A 248 -7.44 1.78 10.17
C ASN A 248 -6.40 0.88 9.49
N PRO A 249 -6.00 -0.24 10.13
CA PRO A 249 -4.94 -1.07 9.59
C PRO A 249 -5.41 -1.93 8.41
N MET A 250 -6.72 -1.94 8.10
CA MET A 250 -7.27 -2.73 7.00
C MET A 250 -6.74 -2.26 5.65
N ALA A 251 -6.29 -3.22 4.85
CA ALA A 251 -5.77 -2.94 3.52
C ALA A 251 -6.08 -4.08 2.54
N THR A 252 -5.96 -3.76 1.26
CA THR A 252 -5.98 -4.75 0.17
C THR A 252 -4.72 -4.58 -0.67
N LEU A 253 -4.09 -5.69 -1.00
CA LEU A 253 -2.89 -5.75 -1.82
C LEU A 253 -3.21 -6.50 -3.10
N CYS A 254 -3.05 -5.86 -4.25
CA CYS A 254 -3.34 -6.47 -5.55
C CYS A 254 -2.05 -6.64 -6.36
N TYR A 255 -1.72 -7.88 -6.68
CA TYR A 255 -0.72 -8.25 -7.66
C TYR A 255 -1.40 -8.42 -9.02
N MET A 256 -0.80 -7.83 -10.04
CA MET A 256 -1.23 -8.02 -11.42
C MET A 256 0.01 -8.24 -12.26
N SER A 257 0.03 -9.33 -13.03
CA SER A 257 1.05 -9.54 -14.06
C SER A 257 1.00 -8.37 -15.04
N LEU A 258 2.08 -7.59 -15.04
CA LEU A 258 2.41 -6.38 -15.82
C LEU A 258 1.27 -5.45 -16.28
N TYR A 259 1.35 -4.19 -15.84
CA TYR A 259 0.34 -3.17 -16.10
C TYR A 259 0.32 -2.60 -17.54
N ASN A 260 1.39 -2.74 -18.34
CA ASN A 260 1.60 -1.87 -19.52
C ASN A 260 2.42 -2.48 -20.68
N THR A 261 2.52 -3.81 -20.79
CA THR A 261 3.27 -4.45 -21.89
C THR A 261 2.34 -5.40 -22.65
N ASP A 262 2.73 -5.81 -23.85
CA ASP A 262 2.12 -6.96 -24.54
C ASP A 262 2.44 -8.30 -23.85
N GLY A 263 3.00 -8.24 -22.63
CA GLY A 263 3.42 -9.34 -21.78
C GLY A 263 4.76 -9.97 -22.16
N THR A 264 5.40 -9.57 -23.27
CA THR A 264 6.72 -10.10 -23.70
C THR A 264 7.83 -9.82 -22.69
N GLN A 265 7.64 -8.84 -21.82
CA GLN A 265 8.56 -8.45 -20.75
C GLN A 265 8.21 -9.10 -19.39
N SER A 266 7.50 -10.23 -19.39
CA SER A 266 7.23 -11.07 -18.21
C SER A 266 7.80 -12.46 -18.40
N TRP A 267 7.79 -13.26 -17.34
CA TRP A 267 8.03 -14.70 -17.45
C TRP A 267 7.10 -15.37 -18.48
N PHE A 268 5.87 -14.87 -18.63
CA PHE A 268 4.84 -15.43 -19.52
C PHE A 268 4.98 -15.02 -20.99
N GLY A 269 5.93 -14.14 -21.35
CA GLY A 269 6.26 -13.84 -22.74
C GLY A 269 5.10 -13.32 -23.62
N GLY A 270 4.03 -12.79 -23.02
CA GLY A 270 2.89 -12.21 -23.75
C GLY A 270 1.76 -13.17 -24.07
N LEU A 271 1.73 -14.34 -23.42
CA LEU A 271 0.67 -15.31 -23.60
C LEU A 271 -0.67 -14.77 -23.08
N ALA A 272 -1.62 -14.59 -24.01
CA ALA A 272 -2.96 -14.12 -23.71
C ALA A 272 -3.68 -15.12 -22.78
N GLY A 273 -4.24 -14.62 -21.67
CA GLY A 273 -4.88 -15.45 -20.64
C GLY A 273 -3.94 -15.90 -19.52
N GLU A 274 -2.63 -15.62 -19.62
CA GLU A 274 -1.63 -15.89 -18.59
C GLU A 274 -1.22 -14.62 -17.85
N THR A 275 -2.19 -13.84 -17.40
CA THR A 275 -1.93 -12.66 -16.56
C THR A 275 -2.37 -12.94 -15.13
N PRO A 276 -1.56 -13.67 -14.34
CA PRO A 276 -1.90 -13.93 -12.95
C PRO A 276 -2.24 -12.65 -12.21
N THR A 277 -3.39 -12.65 -11.56
CA THR A 277 -3.85 -11.52 -10.77
C THR A 277 -4.30 -12.06 -9.43
N PHE A 278 -3.70 -11.58 -8.36
CA PHE A 278 -3.98 -12.03 -7.00
C PHE A 278 -4.35 -10.84 -6.13
N GLU A 279 -5.41 -10.97 -5.37
CA GLU A 279 -5.83 -9.98 -4.39
C GLU A 279 -5.73 -10.59 -2.99
N PHE A 280 -5.01 -9.90 -2.11
CA PHE A 280 -4.91 -10.23 -0.71
C PHE A 280 -5.64 -9.17 0.10
N ARG A 281 -6.44 -9.62 1.08
CA ARG A 281 -7.05 -8.74 2.07
C ARG A 281 -6.50 -9.05 3.43
N GLY A 282 -6.28 -8.01 4.22
CA GLY A 282 -5.56 -8.17 5.47
C GLY A 282 -5.31 -6.88 6.20
N PHE A 283 -4.21 -6.87 6.95
CA PHE A 283 -3.86 -5.76 7.83
C PHE A 283 -2.41 -5.34 7.66
N CYS A 284 -2.19 -4.03 7.60
CA CYS A 284 -0.89 -3.43 7.70
C CYS A 284 -0.45 -3.29 9.16
N TRP A 285 0.75 -3.77 9.45
CA TRP A 285 1.47 -3.64 10.71
C TRP A 285 2.69 -2.77 10.47
N LEU A 286 2.59 -1.51 10.90
CA LEU A 286 3.71 -0.57 10.82
C LEU A 286 4.68 -0.76 11.98
N ILE A 287 5.95 -0.86 11.65
CA ILE A 287 7.07 -0.94 12.58
C ILE A 287 7.92 0.30 12.38
N SER A 288 8.01 1.12 13.42
CA SER A 288 8.94 2.25 13.46
C SER A 288 10.32 1.73 13.82
N TYR A 289 11.35 2.09 13.05
CA TYR A 289 12.71 1.57 13.22
C TYR A 289 13.26 1.83 14.64
N TYR A 290 13.12 3.06 15.13
CA TYR A 290 13.59 3.48 16.46
C TYR A 290 12.65 3.17 17.63
N ASN A 291 11.57 2.40 17.45
CA ASN A 291 10.71 2.08 18.58
C ASN A 291 11.46 1.18 19.59
N PRO A 292 11.74 1.65 20.82
CA PRO A 292 12.55 0.89 21.79
C PRO A 292 11.88 -0.40 22.24
N ASN A 293 10.55 -0.51 22.07
CA ASN A 293 9.75 -1.66 22.47
C ASN A 293 9.55 -2.68 21.34
N ASN A 294 10.20 -2.51 20.18
CA ASN A 294 10.20 -3.55 19.16
C ASN A 294 10.79 -4.85 19.73
N SER A 295 10.12 -5.96 19.45
CA SER A 295 10.64 -7.32 19.67
C SER A 295 11.93 -7.56 18.88
N ASP A 296 12.64 -8.63 19.23
CA ASP A 296 13.87 -9.03 18.52
C ASP A 296 13.59 -9.26 17.03
N TYR A 297 12.49 -9.95 16.71
CA TYR A 297 12.07 -10.18 15.32
C TYR A 297 11.71 -8.87 14.60
N GLU A 298 10.98 -7.94 15.23
CA GLU A 298 10.63 -6.65 14.61
C GLU A 298 11.86 -5.81 14.27
N LYS A 299 12.92 -5.87 15.11
CA LYS A 299 14.20 -5.20 14.81
C LYS A 299 14.88 -5.84 13.61
N LYS A 300 15.06 -7.17 13.65
CA LYS A 300 15.73 -7.93 12.59
C LYS A 300 15.02 -7.81 11.24
N ILE A 301 13.68 -7.78 11.23
CA ILE A 301 12.89 -7.64 10.01
C ILE A 301 12.95 -6.21 9.46
N ALA A 302 12.92 -5.20 10.34
CA ALA A 302 13.12 -3.81 9.93
C ALA A 302 14.49 -3.62 9.29
N ASP A 303 15.53 -4.20 9.88
CA ASP A 303 16.89 -4.21 9.31
C ASP A 303 16.90 -4.93 7.96
N TYR A 304 16.37 -6.15 7.87
CA TYR A 304 16.36 -6.93 6.62
C TYR A 304 15.68 -6.18 5.46
N ILE A 305 14.54 -5.53 5.73
CA ILE A 305 13.80 -4.79 4.70
C ILE A 305 14.51 -3.48 4.34
N ASN A 306 15.03 -2.74 5.32
CA ASN A 306 15.82 -1.54 5.06
C ASN A 306 17.09 -1.88 4.26
N GLN A 307 17.77 -2.98 4.57
CA GLN A 307 18.95 -3.44 3.81
C GLN A 307 18.65 -3.66 2.32
N ALA A 308 17.45 -4.09 1.96
CA ALA A 308 17.07 -4.27 0.57
C ALA A 308 17.00 -2.95 -0.22
N HIS A 309 16.73 -1.84 0.46
CA HIS A 309 16.68 -0.52 -0.14
C HIS A 309 18.01 0.22 0.02
N CYS A 310 18.49 0.35 1.25
CA CYS A 310 19.53 1.31 1.62
C CYS A 310 20.94 0.83 1.26
N LYS A 311 21.21 -0.48 1.31
CA LYS A 311 22.50 -1.02 0.81
C LYS A 311 22.61 -0.98 -0.71
N TYR A 312 21.47 -0.88 -1.42
CA TYR A 312 21.43 -0.85 -2.87
C TYR A 312 21.45 0.58 -3.43
N HIS A 313 20.68 1.49 -2.81
CA HIS A 313 20.54 2.87 -3.26
C HIS A 313 21.40 3.87 -2.49
N GLY A 314 22.05 3.45 -1.39
CA GLY A 314 22.56 4.37 -0.38
C GLY A 314 21.43 4.99 0.44
N GLY A 315 21.77 5.88 1.37
CA GLY A 315 20.80 6.67 2.13
C GLY A 315 20.36 6.07 3.47
N ALA A 316 19.30 6.65 4.03
CA ALA A 316 18.83 6.40 5.38
C ALA A 316 18.30 4.96 5.56
N CYS A 317 18.80 4.24 6.58
CA CYS A 317 18.49 2.83 6.89
C CYS A 317 17.42 2.64 7.97
N ASP A 318 16.70 3.70 8.33
CA ASP A 318 15.79 3.79 9.47
C ASP A 318 14.33 3.98 9.04
N ILE A 319 14.00 3.57 7.82
CA ILE A 319 12.67 3.75 7.23
C ILE A 319 11.67 2.81 7.91
N ALA A 320 10.47 3.32 8.16
CA ALA A 320 9.39 2.53 8.73
C ALA A 320 9.04 1.32 7.84
N THR A 321 8.97 0.15 8.46
CA THR A 321 8.63 -1.11 7.79
C THR A 321 7.12 -1.36 7.91
N ASN A 322 6.49 -1.82 6.84
CA ASN A 322 5.08 -2.16 6.80
C ASN A 322 4.92 -3.64 6.44
N ILE A 323 4.45 -4.43 7.39
CA ILE A 323 4.13 -5.84 7.18
C ILE A 323 2.65 -5.97 6.85
N PHE A 324 2.32 -6.57 5.71
CA PHE A 324 0.95 -6.93 5.35
C PHE A 324 0.66 -8.36 5.81
N LEU A 325 -0.21 -8.52 6.81
CA LEU A 325 -0.69 -9.82 7.30
C LEU A 325 -1.88 -10.29 6.47
N ILE A 326 -1.82 -11.51 5.95
CA ILE A 326 -2.84 -12.04 5.03
C ILE A 326 -3.99 -12.67 5.81
N VAL A 327 -5.22 -12.32 5.44
CA VAL A 327 -6.45 -12.88 6.02
C VAL A 327 -7.29 -13.58 4.95
N GLU A 328 -7.33 -13.01 3.75
CA GLU A 328 -8.01 -13.60 2.61
C GLU A 328 -7.12 -13.49 1.36
N GLU A 329 -7.22 -14.48 0.49
CA GLU A 329 -6.61 -14.50 -0.84
C GLU A 329 -7.69 -14.79 -1.87
N PHE A 330 -7.64 -14.06 -2.98
CA PHE A 330 -8.46 -14.25 -4.15
C PHE A 330 -7.56 -14.37 -5.38
N ASN A 331 -7.72 -15.44 -6.14
CA ASN A 331 -7.14 -15.57 -7.46
C ASN A 331 -8.12 -14.92 -8.47
N ASN A 332 -7.75 -13.72 -8.91
CA ASN A 332 -8.47 -12.89 -9.87
C ASN A 332 -7.94 -13.07 -11.30
N THR A 333 -7.07 -14.06 -11.53
CA THR A 333 -6.54 -14.36 -12.87
C THR A 333 -7.69 -14.56 -13.84
N PRO A 334 -7.69 -13.87 -15.01
CA PRO A 334 -8.72 -14.06 -16.01
C PRO A 334 -8.82 -15.55 -16.40
N GLY A 335 -9.96 -16.16 -16.08
CA GLY A 335 -10.21 -17.58 -16.33
C GLY A 335 -11.61 -17.79 -16.90
N PHE A 336 -11.78 -18.92 -17.58
CA PHE A 336 -13.05 -19.27 -18.22
C PHE A 336 -14.10 -19.82 -17.23
N GLU A 337 -13.69 -20.30 -16.04
CA GLU A 337 -14.62 -20.93 -15.09
C GLU A 337 -14.25 -20.74 -13.59
N PRO A 338 -15.17 -20.21 -12.76
CA PRO A 338 -16.40 -19.51 -13.12
C PRO A 338 -16.09 -18.10 -13.68
N TYR A 339 -16.83 -17.68 -14.70
CA TYR A 339 -16.67 -16.37 -15.35
C TYR A 339 -16.63 -15.19 -14.36
N GLY A 340 -15.51 -14.46 -14.34
CA GLY A 340 -15.43 -13.07 -13.87
C GLY A 340 -15.62 -12.82 -12.38
N ARG A 341 -15.67 -13.85 -11.53
CA ARG A 341 -15.63 -13.69 -10.07
C ARG A 341 -14.32 -14.26 -9.57
N GLY A 342 -13.45 -13.40 -9.04
CA GLY A 342 -12.25 -13.81 -8.32
C GLY A 342 -12.51 -15.02 -7.44
N ARG A 343 -11.71 -16.07 -7.60
CA ARG A 343 -11.85 -17.30 -6.82
C ARG A 343 -11.24 -17.06 -5.45
N ARG A 344 -12.07 -17.02 -4.41
CA ARG A 344 -11.58 -17.06 -3.03
C ARG A 344 -10.83 -18.38 -2.85
N ILE A 345 -9.54 -18.29 -2.49
CA ILE A 345 -8.66 -19.45 -2.33
C ILE A 345 -8.69 -19.96 -0.90
N VAL A 346 -8.66 -19.04 0.06
CA VAL A 346 -8.67 -19.38 1.49
C VAL A 346 -10.11 -19.52 2.00
N PRO A 347 -10.47 -20.63 2.69
CA PRO A 347 -11.83 -20.82 3.22
C PRO A 347 -12.33 -19.65 4.09
N ALA A 348 -13.64 -19.43 4.09
CA ALA A 348 -14.26 -18.46 4.99
C ALA A 348 -13.96 -18.82 6.44
N PHE A 349 -13.62 -17.82 7.25
CA PHE A 349 -13.49 -17.98 8.69
C PHE A 349 -14.69 -17.34 9.36
N ASP A 350 -15.36 -18.09 10.23
CA ASP A 350 -16.44 -17.55 11.05
C ASP A 350 -15.85 -16.66 12.14
N TYR A 351 -15.85 -15.36 11.87
CA TYR A 351 -15.35 -14.38 12.83
C TYR A 351 -16.29 -14.32 14.04
N PRO A 352 -15.76 -14.37 15.27
CA PRO A 352 -16.57 -14.11 16.45
C PRO A 352 -17.13 -12.68 16.37
N PRO A 353 -18.27 -12.40 17.02
CA PRO A 353 -18.82 -11.06 17.08
C PRO A 353 -17.79 -10.06 17.64
N PRO A 354 -17.93 -8.74 17.34
CA PRO A 354 -17.04 -7.71 17.88
C PRO A 354 -16.88 -7.85 19.39
N LEU A 355 -15.66 -7.66 19.91
CA LEU A 355 -15.39 -7.80 21.34
C LEU A 355 -16.25 -6.79 22.12
N SER A 356 -17.29 -7.27 22.79
CA SER A 356 -18.18 -6.46 23.61
C SER A 356 -17.46 -6.05 24.89
N GLY A 357 -16.75 -4.92 24.87
CA GLY A 357 -16.02 -4.43 26.04
C GLY A 357 -15.72 -2.94 26.05
N THR A 358 -16.01 -2.20 24.98
CA THR A 358 -15.95 -0.73 24.99
C THR A 358 -16.88 -0.20 23.91
N VAL A 359 -18.17 -0.48 24.08
CA VAL A 359 -19.19 0.29 23.38
C VAL A 359 -19.17 1.66 24.05
N VAL A 360 -18.37 2.59 23.51
CA VAL A 360 -18.83 3.98 23.54
C VAL A 360 -20.14 3.89 22.79
N SER A 361 -21.26 3.97 23.53
CA SER A 361 -22.58 4.04 22.91
C SER A 361 -22.46 5.13 21.86
N GLY A 362 -22.50 4.74 20.58
CA GLY A 362 -22.50 5.71 19.50
C GLY A 362 -23.57 6.70 19.90
N ILE A 363 -23.20 7.98 20.01
CA ILE A 363 -24.16 9.04 20.33
C ILE A 363 -25.34 8.75 19.42
N ASN A 364 -26.49 8.47 20.03
CA ASN A 364 -27.72 8.14 19.35
C ASN A 364 -28.09 9.40 18.57
N THR A 365 -27.48 9.57 17.39
CA THR A 365 -27.78 10.67 16.50
C THR A 365 -29.15 10.32 15.97
N LYS A 366 -30.17 10.87 16.64
CA LYS A 366 -31.56 10.78 16.24
C LYS A 366 -31.58 11.09 14.75
N ARG A 367 -31.84 10.08 13.91
CA ARG A 367 -31.94 10.26 12.46
C ARG A 367 -33.05 11.29 12.25
N MET A 368 -32.69 12.43 11.66
CA MET A 368 -33.66 13.46 11.32
C MET A 368 -34.72 12.83 10.42
N THR A 369 -35.98 13.02 10.79
CA THR A 369 -37.15 12.71 9.98
C THR A 369 -37.11 13.50 8.67
N ALA A 370 -37.86 13.06 7.66
CA ALA A 370 -37.96 13.78 6.39
C ALA A 370 -38.39 15.25 6.58
N SER A 371 -39.29 15.50 7.53
CA SER A 371 -39.73 16.85 7.90
C SER A 371 -38.63 17.68 8.55
N GLU A 372 -37.87 17.12 9.50
CA GLU A 372 -36.74 17.80 10.14
C GLU A 372 -35.65 18.13 9.10
N LYS A 373 -35.41 17.23 8.12
CA LYS A 373 -34.49 17.50 7.01
C LYS A 373 -34.97 18.64 6.11
N MET A 374 -36.28 18.72 5.83
CA MET A 374 -36.86 19.80 5.04
C MET A 374 -36.90 21.14 5.76
N GLU A 375 -37.13 21.15 7.06
CA GLU A 375 -36.94 22.36 7.86
C GLU A 375 -35.49 22.82 7.83
N LEU A 376 -34.53 21.90 7.95
CA LEU A 376 -33.11 22.25 7.88
C LEU A 376 -32.73 22.82 6.51
N VAL A 377 -33.18 22.21 5.42
CA VAL A 377 -32.97 22.71 4.05
C VAL A 377 -33.55 24.11 3.88
N LYS A 378 -34.78 24.36 4.36
CA LYS A 378 -35.41 25.70 4.33
C LYS A 378 -34.64 26.71 5.19
N LYS A 379 -34.27 26.34 6.42
CA LYS A 379 -33.54 27.20 7.37
C LYS A 379 -32.15 27.58 6.84
N LEU A 380 -31.50 26.65 6.15
CA LEU A 380 -30.18 26.86 5.55
C LEU A 380 -30.25 27.54 4.17
N HIS A 381 -31.44 27.90 3.69
CA HIS A 381 -31.68 28.51 2.37
C HIS A 381 -31.04 27.71 1.23
N ILE A 382 -30.99 26.38 1.38
CA ILE A 382 -30.47 25.50 0.34
C ILE A 382 -31.53 25.44 -0.76
N PRO A 383 -31.23 25.84 -2.01
CA PRO A 383 -32.18 25.78 -3.11
C PRO A 383 -32.62 24.32 -3.30
N VAL A 384 -33.93 24.08 -3.26
CA VAL A 384 -34.52 22.74 -3.41
C VAL A 384 -34.83 22.47 -4.87
#